data_AF-A0A7C9D532-F1
#
_entry.id   AF-A0A7C9D532-F1
#
_cell.length_a   1.000
_cell.length_b   1.000
_cell.length_c   1.000
_cell.angle_alpha   90.00
_cell.angle_beta   90.00
_cell.angle_gamma   90.00
#
_symmetry.space_group_name_H-M   'P 1'
#
loop_
_entity.id
_entity.type
_entity.pdbx_description
1 polymer ?
#
loop_
_entity_poly.entity_id
_entity_poly.type
_entity_poly.pdbx_seq_one_letter_code
_entity_poly.pdbx_strand_id
1 'polypeptide(L)'
;MIERFFSTTSSTAARQSDGGTNYQPYTEPIKLLSGPPSCGKTSLLFQYALNCAAEPDSYVVFICNRRRLEAKPPFLSQGIDPSSDLFQRIQIKYVEDDQAIKKYFAAFHLLQPSPTAVIVDDFGDLFHERFCLTIALVYLFI
;
A
#
# COMPACT_ATOMS: atom_id res chain seq x y z
N MET A 1 23.03 5.00 4.59
CA MET A 1 22.15 3.88 4.98
C MET A 1 20.79 4.50 5.28
N ILE A 2 19.80 4.32 4.39
CA ILE A 2 18.46 4.87 4.60
C ILE A 2 17.74 3.87 5.50
N GLU A 3 17.47 4.26 6.75
CA GLU A 3 16.64 3.44 7.63
C GLU A 3 15.21 3.38 7.09
N ARG A 4 14.66 2.17 6.97
CA ARG A 4 13.30 1.95 6.48
C ARG A 4 12.31 2.41 7.56
N PHE A 5 11.55 3.47 7.26
CA PHE A 5 10.53 4.03 8.16
C PHE A 5 9.42 3.03 8.51
N PHE A 6 9.22 2.01 7.67
CA PHE A 6 8.36 0.86 7.92
C PHE A 6 9.21 -0.40 7.80
N SER A 7 9.52 -1.02 8.93
CA SER A 7 10.15 -2.34 8.92
C SER A 7 9.10 -3.37 8.52
N THR A 8 9.29 -4.01 7.37
CA THR A 8 8.60 -5.26 7.06
C THR A 8 9.25 -6.34 7.91
N THR A 9 8.90 -6.41 9.20
CA THR A 9 9.21 -7.61 9.97
C THR A 9 8.36 -8.72 9.39
N SER A 10 8.89 -9.48 8.43
CA SER A 10 8.61 -10.91 8.47
C SER A 10 9.18 -11.35 9.80
N SER A 11 8.30 -11.66 10.75
CA SER A 11 8.70 -12.29 11.99
C SER A 11 9.41 -13.59 11.61
N THR A 12 10.74 -13.56 11.53
CA THR A 12 11.55 -14.77 11.63
C THR A 12 11.33 -15.26 13.05
N ALA A 13 10.26 -16.04 13.23
CA ALA A 13 10.03 -16.82 14.42
C ALA A 13 11.31 -17.59 14.69
N ALA A 14 11.93 -17.28 15.83
CA ALA A 14 13.09 -17.98 16.32
C ALA A 14 12.82 -19.49 16.25
N ARG A 15 13.75 -20.23 15.65
CA ARG A 15 13.79 -21.68 15.65
C ARG A 15 13.60 -22.19 17.08
N GLN A 16 12.47 -22.81 17.37
CA GLN A 16 12.37 -23.85 18.38
C GLN A 16 11.44 -24.94 17.89
N SER A 17 12.04 -26.11 17.74
CA SER A 17 11.45 -27.38 17.43
C SER A 17 10.49 -27.81 18.53
N ASP A 18 9.20 -27.95 18.23
CA ASP A 18 8.42 -29.13 18.67
C ASP A 18 7.14 -29.29 17.83
N GLY A 19 6.73 -30.54 17.64
CA GLY A 19 5.69 -30.95 16.69
C GLY A 19 4.27 -30.53 17.08
N GLY A 20 3.59 -29.87 16.13
CA GLY A 20 2.16 -29.58 16.20
C GLY A 20 1.78 -28.53 15.15
N THR A 21 1.32 -28.96 13.97
CA THR A 21 0.95 -28.05 12.87
C THR A 21 -0.37 -27.33 13.16
N ASN A 22 -0.30 -26.31 14.01
CA ASN A 22 -1.35 -25.30 14.11
C ASN A 22 -1.12 -24.28 12.99
N TYR A 23 -1.70 -24.54 11.82
CA TYR A 23 -1.75 -23.56 10.73
C TYR A 23 -2.69 -22.43 11.15
N GLN A 24 -2.16 -21.46 11.90
CA GLN A 24 -2.78 -20.15 12.02
C GLN A 24 -2.57 -19.44 10.67
N PRO A 25 -3.64 -19.09 9.93
CA PRO A 25 -3.49 -18.18 8.80
C PRO A 25 -3.04 -16.83 9.36
N TYR A 26 -1.76 -16.50 9.19
CA TYR A 26 -1.23 -15.18 9.53
C TYR A 26 -1.80 -14.16 8.54
N THR A 27 -3.02 -13.67 8.81
CA THR A 27 -3.53 -12.48 8.12
C THR A 27 -2.84 -11.26 8.71
N GLU A 28 -1.91 -10.68 7.96
CA GLU A 28 -1.35 -9.37 8.30
C GLU A 28 -2.51 -8.37 8.45
N PRO A 29 -2.59 -7.63 9.58
CA PRO A 29 -3.69 -6.71 9.82
C PRO A 29 -3.65 -5.55 8.82
N ILE A 30 -4.83 -5.07 8.42
CA ILE A 30 -4.99 -3.83 7.66
C ILE A 30 -4.38 -2.69 8.48
N LYS A 31 -3.52 -1.88 7.85
CA LYS A 31 -2.88 -0.73 8.50
C LYS A 31 -3.60 0.55 8.06
N LEU A 32 -3.80 1.47 8.98
CA LEU A 32 -4.46 2.74 8.70
C LEU A 32 -3.51 3.89 9.01
N LEU A 33 -3.34 4.81 8.07
CA LEU A 33 -2.59 6.04 8.27
C LEU A 33 -3.56 7.20 8.39
N SER A 34 -3.59 7.86 9.54
CA SER A 34 -4.47 9.01 9.79
C SER A 34 -3.67 10.25 10.19
N GLY A 35 -4.17 11.42 9.82
CA GLY A 35 -3.56 12.69 10.23
C GLY A 35 -4.22 13.90 9.57
N PRO A 36 -3.94 15.14 10.04
CA PRO A 36 -4.52 16.37 9.51
C PRO A 36 -4.32 16.55 7.99
N PRO A 37 -5.10 17.44 7.34
CA PRO A 37 -4.82 17.82 5.96
C PRO A 37 -3.37 18.26 5.78
N SER A 38 -2.76 17.89 4.65
CA SER A 38 -1.41 18.34 4.26
C SER A 38 -0.25 17.91 5.19
N CYS A 39 -0.42 16.94 6.09
CA CYS A 39 0.67 16.42 6.94
C CYS A 39 1.61 15.40 6.25
N GLY A 40 1.59 15.30 4.91
CA GLY A 40 2.51 14.45 4.15
C GLY A 40 2.09 12.97 3.98
N LYS A 41 0.83 12.61 4.26
CA LYS A 41 0.36 11.21 4.18
C LYS A 41 0.58 10.56 2.81
N THR A 42 0.15 11.22 1.73
CA THR A 42 0.35 10.73 0.36
C THR A 42 1.82 10.47 0.05
N SER A 43 2.73 11.37 0.45
CA SER A 43 4.18 11.16 0.30
C SER A 43 4.67 9.95 1.10
N LEU A 44 4.19 9.78 2.34
CA LEU A 44 4.56 8.66 3.19
C LEU A 44 4.07 7.31 2.63
N LEU A 45 2.85 7.26 2.11
CA LEU A 45 2.32 6.09 1.41
C LEU A 45 3.11 5.77 0.14
N PHE A 46 3.49 6.79 -0.62
CA PHE A 46 4.27 6.60 -1.83
C PHE A 46 5.68 6.09 -1.52
N GLN A 47 6.30 6.61 -0.45
CA GLN A 47 7.55 6.07 0.06
C GLN A 47 7.40 4.61 0.53
N TYR A 48 6.27 4.28 1.15
CA TYR A 48 5.96 2.90 1.52
C TYR A 48 5.86 2.00 0.28
N ALA A 49 5.17 2.46 -0.78
CA ALA A 49 5.08 1.76 -2.05
C ALA A 49 6.46 1.45 -2.63
N LEU A 50 7.37 2.43 -2.62
CA LEU A 50 8.76 2.26 -3.07
C LEU A 50 9.52 1.24 -2.22
N ASN A 51 9.36 1.27 -0.90
CA ASN A 51 10.00 0.31 -0.01
C ASN A 51 9.50 -1.12 -0.28
N CYS A 52 8.21 -1.29 -0.56
CA CYS A 52 7.64 -2.58 -0.96
C CYS A 52 8.17 -3.04 -2.32
N ALA A 53 8.19 -2.15 -3.32
CA ALA A 53 8.68 -2.43 -4.68
C ALA A 53 10.18 -2.76 -4.75
N ALA A 54 10.94 -2.35 -3.74
CA ALA A 54 12.37 -2.66 -3.61
C ALA A 54 12.65 -4.12 -3.27
N GLU A 55 11.65 -4.86 -2.76
CA GLU A 55 11.80 -6.30 -2.55
C GLU A 55 11.86 -7.05 -3.89
N PRO A 56 12.63 -8.15 -4.00
CA PRO A 56 12.67 -8.97 -5.21
C PRO A 56 11.27 -9.51 -5.58
N ASP A 57 10.98 -9.60 -6.88
CA ASP A 57 9.72 -10.11 -7.43
C ASP A 57 8.44 -9.48 -6.85
N SER A 58 8.56 -8.25 -6.34
CA SER A 58 7.46 -7.51 -5.73
C SER A 58 6.74 -6.62 -6.74
N TYR A 59 5.47 -6.39 -6.45
CA TYR A 59 4.61 -5.53 -7.24
C TYR A 59 3.60 -4.85 -6.30
N VAL A 60 3.37 -3.56 -6.51
CA VAL A 60 2.52 -2.74 -5.65
C VAL A 60 1.42 -2.10 -6.47
N VAL A 61 0.20 -2.13 -5.95
CA VAL A 61 -0.92 -1.34 -6.48
C VAL A 61 -1.11 -0.12 -5.59
N PHE A 62 -0.97 1.06 -6.18
CA PHE A 62 -1.25 2.35 -5.55
C PHE A 62 -2.56 2.92 -6.11
N ILE A 63 -3.63 2.81 -5.33
CA ILE A 63 -4.96 3.33 -5.67
C ILE A 63 -5.07 4.76 -5.17
N CYS A 64 -5.44 5.70 -6.04
CA CYS A 64 -5.60 7.09 -5.65
C CYS A 64 -6.56 7.85 -6.57
N ASN A 65 -6.92 9.08 -6.19
CA ASN A 65 -7.64 9.98 -7.08
C ASN A 65 -6.66 10.71 -8.02
N ARG A 66 -6.91 10.66 -9.33
CA ARG A 66 -6.02 11.26 -10.34
C ARG A 66 -5.82 12.77 -10.14
N ARG A 67 -6.92 13.51 -9.98
CA ARG A 67 -6.88 14.98 -9.86
C ARG A 67 -6.09 15.41 -8.64
N ARG A 68 -6.19 14.67 -7.54
CA ARG A 68 -5.47 14.96 -6.30
C ARG A 68 -3.98 14.68 -6.41
N LEU A 69 -3.63 13.52 -6.99
CA LEU A 69 -2.23 13.16 -7.21
C LEU A 69 -1.55 14.17 -8.14
N GLU A 70 -2.21 14.59 -9.21
CA GLU A 70 -1.68 15.59 -10.16
C GLU A 70 -1.59 17.00 -9.54
N ALA A 71 -2.56 17.39 -8.71
CA ALA A 71 -2.55 18.70 -8.06
C ALA A 71 -1.54 18.82 -6.91
N LYS A 72 -1.24 17.72 -6.22
CA LYS A 72 -0.32 17.65 -5.08
C LYS A 72 0.48 16.34 -5.14
N PRO A 73 1.49 16.25 -6.01
CA PRO A 73 2.27 15.03 -6.18
C PRO A 73 3.03 14.68 -4.89
N PRO A 74 3.28 13.38 -4.63
CA PRO A 74 4.04 12.94 -3.47
C PRO A 74 5.47 13.48 -3.53
N PHE A 75 5.99 13.89 -2.37
CA PHE A 75 7.40 14.21 -2.21
C PHE A 75 8.19 12.91 -2.11
N LEU A 76 9.21 12.76 -2.95
CA LEU A 76 10.14 11.62 -2.90
C LEU A 76 11.26 11.91 -1.87
N SER A 77 11.70 10.88 -1.15
CA SER A 77 12.90 11.01 -0.31
C SER A 77 14.13 11.38 -1.17
N GLN A 78 15.05 12.15 -0.59
CA GLN A 78 16.31 12.50 -1.24
C GLN A 78 17.06 11.24 -1.68
N GLY A 79 17.54 11.22 -2.92
CA GLY A 79 18.35 10.11 -3.46
C GLY A 79 17.57 9.01 -4.18
N ILE A 80 16.25 9.13 -4.36
CA ILE A 80 15.53 8.27 -5.31
C ILE A 80 15.84 8.72 -6.73
N ASP A 81 16.41 7.81 -7.52
CA ASP A 81 16.65 8.00 -8.95
C ASP A 81 15.33 7.86 -9.73
N PRO A 82 14.84 8.89 -10.44
CA PRO A 82 13.63 8.82 -11.25
C PRO A 82 13.69 7.77 -12.37
N SER A 83 14.89 7.35 -12.79
CA SER A 83 15.08 6.31 -13.80
C SER A 83 15.07 4.89 -13.22
N SER A 84 14.89 4.75 -11.90
CA SER A 84 14.85 3.47 -11.21
C SER A 84 13.69 2.58 -11.67
N ASP A 85 13.98 1.30 -11.90
CA ASP A 85 12.97 0.29 -12.23
C ASP A 85 11.93 0.08 -11.11
N LEU A 86 12.18 0.60 -9.90
CA LEU A 86 11.23 0.56 -8.79
C LEU A 86 9.88 1.19 -9.16
N PHE A 87 9.89 2.26 -9.94
CA PHE A 87 8.66 2.92 -10.38
C PHE A 87 7.84 2.03 -11.33
N GLN A 88 8.49 1.17 -12.10
CA GLN A 88 7.80 0.24 -13.01
C GLN A 88 7.05 -0.87 -12.25
N ARG A 89 7.45 -1.14 -11.00
CA ARG A 89 6.81 -2.12 -10.11
C ARG A 89 5.64 -1.54 -9.31
N ILE A 90 5.37 -0.24 -9.42
CA ILE A 90 4.24 0.42 -8.78
C ILE A 90 3.18 0.73 -9.85
N GLN A 91 2.08 -0.01 -9.87
CA GLN A 91 0.92 0.33 -10.70
C GLN A 91 0.06 1.37 -9.99
N ILE A 92 -0.12 2.52 -10.64
CA ILE A 92 -1.07 3.53 -10.18
C ILE A 92 -2.45 3.23 -10.76
N LYS A 93 -3.44 2.99 -9.89
CA LYS A 93 -4.84 2.79 -10.26
C LYS A 93 -5.67 3.99 -9.85
N TYR A 94 -6.18 4.73 -10.83
CA TYR A 94 -7.04 5.87 -10.56
C TYR A 94 -8.48 5.43 -10.29
N VAL A 95 -9.04 5.91 -9.18
CA VAL A 95 -10.42 5.64 -8.75
C VAL A 95 -11.05 6.95 -8.27
N GLU A 96 -12.30 7.19 -8.67
CA GLU A 96 -13.01 8.44 -8.37
C GLU A 96 -14.10 8.30 -7.29
N ASP A 97 -14.68 7.10 -7.11
CA ASP A 97 -15.85 6.88 -6.25
C ASP A 97 -15.90 5.47 -5.61
N ASP A 98 -16.88 5.25 -4.73
CA ASP A 98 -17.12 3.99 -4.02
C ASP A 98 -17.44 2.83 -4.97
N GLN A 99 -18.14 3.08 -6.07
CA GLN A 99 -18.52 2.05 -7.05
C GLN A 99 -17.30 1.53 -7.80
N ALA A 100 -16.38 2.42 -8.19
CA ALA A 100 -15.17 2.07 -8.90
C ALA A 100 -14.20 1.26 -8.00
N ILE A 101 -14.04 1.63 -6.72
CA ILE A 101 -13.21 0.82 -5.80
C ILE A 101 -13.83 -0.56 -5.54
N LYS A 102 -15.17 -0.65 -5.37
CA LYS A 102 -15.88 -1.94 -5.18
C LYS A 102 -15.70 -2.85 -6.39
N LYS A 103 -15.88 -2.32 -7.61
CA LYS A 103 -15.68 -3.08 -8.86
C LYS A 103 -14.23 -3.55 -9.00
N TYR A 104 -13.27 -2.70 -8.64
CA TYR A 104 -11.85 -3.08 -8.67
C TYR A 104 -11.57 -4.25 -7.72
N PHE A 105 -12.02 -4.17 -6.47
CA PHE A 105 -11.83 -5.25 -5.51
C PHE A 105 -12.62 -6.52 -5.85
N ALA A 106 -13.79 -6.42 -6.47
CA ALA A 106 -14.56 -7.57 -6.93
C ALA A 106 -13.80 -8.39 -8.01
N ALA A 107 -12.98 -7.73 -8.84
CA ALA A 107 -12.15 -8.36 -9.85
C ALA A 107 -10.71 -8.65 -9.38
N PHE A 108 -10.38 -8.36 -8.11
CA PHE A 108 -9.00 -8.38 -7.62
C PHE A 108 -8.33 -9.76 -7.69
N HIS A 109 -9.12 -10.82 -7.53
CA HIS A 109 -8.69 -12.21 -7.67
C HIS A 109 -8.15 -12.56 -9.07
N LEU A 110 -8.37 -11.71 -10.08
CA LEU A 110 -7.86 -11.88 -11.44
C LEU A 110 -6.46 -11.27 -11.65
N LEU A 111 -5.92 -10.52 -10.68
CA LEU A 111 -4.58 -9.96 -10.77
C LEU A 111 -3.53 -11.07 -10.59
N GLN A 112 -2.72 -11.28 -11.63
CA GLN A 112 -1.57 -12.18 -11.58
C GLN A 112 -0.31 -11.47 -12.10
N PRO A 113 0.81 -11.48 -11.33
CA PRO A 113 0.92 -11.99 -9.96
C PRO A 113 0.12 -11.14 -8.95
N SER A 114 -0.18 -11.72 -7.79
CA SER A 114 -0.82 -10.99 -6.69
C SER A 114 0.12 -9.90 -6.16
N PRO A 115 -0.35 -8.66 -5.93
CA PRO A 115 0.51 -7.62 -5.42
C PRO A 115 0.96 -7.89 -3.99
N THR A 116 2.19 -7.51 -3.68
CA THR A 116 2.77 -7.52 -2.34
C THR A 116 2.05 -6.55 -1.41
N ALA A 117 1.54 -5.44 -1.94
CA ALA A 117 0.76 -4.47 -1.19
C ALA A 117 -0.28 -3.75 -2.08
N VAL A 118 -1.45 -3.45 -1.50
CA VAL A 118 -2.43 -2.51 -2.05
C VAL A 118 -2.53 -1.31 -1.13
N ILE A 119 -2.22 -0.14 -1.68
CA ILE A 119 -2.18 1.12 -0.96
C ILE A 119 -3.32 1.97 -1.48
N VAL A 120 -4.22 2.42 -0.61
CA VAL A 120 -5.35 3.28 -1.01
C VAL A 120 -5.17 4.65 -0.39
N ASP A 121 -4.73 5.61 -1.21
CA ASP A 121 -4.66 7.01 -0.81
C ASP A 121 -6.07 7.60 -0.70
N ASP A 122 -6.30 8.37 0.36
CA ASP A 122 -7.57 9.06 0.65
C ASP A 122 -8.83 8.16 0.67
N PHE A 123 -8.70 6.96 1.24
CA PHE A 123 -9.78 5.96 1.37
C PHE A 123 -11.11 6.54 1.89
N GLY A 124 -11.08 7.40 2.91
CA GLY A 124 -12.26 8.00 3.52
C GLY A 124 -13.07 8.89 2.57
N ASP A 125 -12.43 9.48 1.56
CA ASP A 125 -13.11 10.34 0.58
C ASP A 125 -13.84 9.55 -0.52
N LEU A 126 -13.64 8.23 -0.58
CA LEU A 126 -14.35 7.36 -1.54
C LEU A 126 -15.79 7.10 -1.12
N PHE A 127 -16.15 7.24 0.16
CA PHE A 127 -17.47 6.92 0.69
C PHE A 127 -18.27 8.19 1.02
N HIS A 128 -19.58 8.15 0.77
CA HIS A 128 -20.47 9.29 1.00
C HIS A 128 -20.64 9.65 2.49
N GLU A 129 -20.41 8.70 3.40
CA GLU A 129 -20.31 8.93 4.84
C GLU A 129 -18.90 9.44 5.17
N ARG A 130 -18.68 10.75 4.95
CA ARG A 130 -17.37 11.41 5.12
C ARG A 130 -16.97 11.50 6.59
N PHE A 131 -16.53 10.39 7.18
CA PHE A 131 -15.91 10.38 8.50
C PHE A 131 -14.38 10.31 8.38
N CYS A 132 -13.76 11.49 8.56
CA CYS A 132 -12.32 11.72 8.76
C CYS A 132 -11.39 11.39 7.57
N LEU A 133 -10.24 12.06 7.53
CA LEU A 133 -9.14 11.88 6.56
C LEU A 133 -8.43 10.55 6.81
N THR A 134 -9.14 9.48 6.50
CA THR A 134 -8.79 8.10 6.76
C THR A 134 -8.17 7.53 5.48
N ILE A 135 -6.97 6.97 5.59
CA ILE A 135 -6.24 6.38 4.46
C ILE A 135 -5.91 4.93 4.80
N ALA A 136 -6.33 3.99 3.96
CA ALA A 136 -6.21 2.55 4.21
C ALA A 136 -5.04 1.93 3.44
N LEU A 137 -4.15 1.25 4.17
CA LEU A 137 -3.22 0.27 3.61
C LEU A 137 -3.87 -1.10 3.73
N VAL A 138 -4.34 -1.63 2.61
CA VAL A 138 -5.00 -2.94 2.57
C VAL A 138 -3.99 -4.00 2.13
N TYR A 139 -3.54 -4.79 3.08
CA TYR A 139 -2.95 -6.09 2.77
C TYR A 139 -4.10 -7.06 2.52
N LEU A 140 -4.26 -7.50 1.26
CA LEU A 140 -5.25 -8.52 0.91
C LEU A 140 -4.49 -9.75 0.42
N PHE A 141 -4.36 -10.75 1.30
CA PHE A 141 -4.23 -12.14 0.86
C PHE A 141 -5.66 -12.67 0.77
N ILE A 142 -6.16 -12.92 -0.44
CA ILE A 142 -7.34 -13.76 -0.67
C ILE A 142 -6.86 -15.19 -0.77
#